data_AF-A0A5C3PN27-F1
#
_entry.id   AF-A0A5C3PN27-F1
#
_cell.length_a   1.000
_cell.length_b   1.000
_cell.length_c   1.000
_cell.angle_alpha   90.00
_cell.angle_beta   90.00
_cell.angle_gamma   90.00
#
_symmetry.space_group_name_H-M   'P 1'
#
loop_
_entity.id
_entity.type
_entity.pdbx_description
1 polymer ?
#
loop_
_entity_poly.entity_id
_entity_poly.type
_entity_poly.pdbx_seq_one_letter_code
_entity_poly.pdbx_strand_id
1 'polypeptide(L)'
;MLSQLVIRELCITSTPIAFIHEFVRRTRAAGAVTKFVLTACAATWEEVDELGEVLVRMRSTRRLLVVLLLITDNLDQVQQSDRPLWTRMNLSRCSVLKNLNLTIYIKDPAYILPLLAAYLAAVMSAPSSLRTLNIFLVALPQSYDPPFAPDFMRAFWEERDEMVVKHCPRHMMVNVDLVPMPASSAQTTEAERGVFKTFITKHCLPMSVKQGRLRVLEDSETIG
;
A
#
# COMPACT_ATOMS: atom_id res chain seq x y z
N MET A 1 -17.01 -6.87 40.96
CA MET A 1 -15.96 -6.64 39.95
C MET A 1 -16.64 -6.37 38.62
N LEU A 2 -16.60 -5.14 38.11
CA LEU A 2 -17.15 -4.83 36.79
C LEU A 2 -16.19 -5.40 35.73
N SER A 3 -16.65 -6.39 34.98
CA SER A 3 -15.97 -6.91 33.80
C SER A 3 -15.77 -5.77 32.81
N GLN A 4 -14.55 -5.26 32.69
CA GLN A 4 -14.21 -4.32 31.62
C GLN A 4 -14.40 -5.03 30.28
N LEU A 5 -15.19 -4.42 29.40
CA LEU A 5 -15.32 -4.87 28.01
C LEU A 5 -13.95 -4.77 27.35
N VAL A 6 -13.33 -5.91 27.05
CA VAL A 6 -12.04 -5.97 26.34
C VAL A 6 -12.33 -6.29 24.88
N ILE A 7 -12.22 -5.27 24.01
CA ILE A 7 -12.25 -5.46 22.57
C ILE A 7 -10.89 -6.04 22.17
N ARG A 8 -10.84 -7.35 21.87
CA ARG A 8 -9.61 -8.03 21.47
C ARG A 8 -9.30 -7.87 19.98
N GLU A 9 -10.32 -7.85 19.15
CA GLU A 9 -10.19 -7.66 17.71
C GLU A 9 -11.13 -6.54 17.28
N LEU A 10 -10.61 -5.63 16.47
CA LEU A 10 -11.38 -4.55 15.88
C LEU A 10 -11.12 -4.55 14.37
N CYS A 11 -12.16 -4.84 13.61
CA CYS A 11 -12.16 -4.79 12.16
C CYS A 11 -13.03 -3.62 11.73
N ILE A 12 -12.42 -2.62 11.10
CA ILE A 12 -13.13 -1.46 10.58
C ILE A 12 -13.02 -1.48 9.06
N THR A 13 -14.18 -1.66 8.43
CA THR A 13 -14.35 -1.64 6.98
C THR A 13 -15.28 -0.51 6.60
N SER A 14 -14.99 0.19 5.50
CA SER A 14 -15.88 1.21 4.92
C SER A 14 -16.27 2.34 5.88
N THR A 15 -15.40 2.70 6.82
CA THR A 15 -15.62 3.82 7.74
C THR A 15 -14.69 4.97 7.38
N PRO A 16 -15.19 6.22 7.27
CA PRO A 16 -14.34 7.38 7.03
C PRO A 16 -13.25 7.52 8.09
N ILE A 17 -12.04 7.89 7.67
CA ILE A 17 -10.87 7.93 8.54
C ILE A 17 -11.06 8.88 9.74
N ALA A 18 -11.76 10.00 9.55
CA ALA A 18 -12.07 10.95 10.62
C ALA A 18 -12.79 10.31 11.84
N PHE A 19 -13.72 9.37 11.61
CA PHE A 19 -14.40 8.68 12.71
C PHE A 19 -13.49 7.69 13.44
N ILE A 20 -12.58 7.06 12.70
CA ILE A 20 -11.62 6.10 13.24
C ILE A 20 -10.57 6.86 14.07
N HIS A 21 -10.08 7.98 13.52
CA HIS A 21 -9.20 8.90 14.20
C HIS A 21 -9.81 9.38 15.51
N GLU A 22 -11.07 9.82 15.48
CA GLU A 22 -11.75 10.27 16.68
C GLU A 22 -11.94 9.16 17.72
N PHE A 23 -12.29 7.95 17.28
CA PHE A 23 -12.40 6.79 18.17
C PHE A 23 -11.07 6.47 18.87
N VAL A 24 -9.97 6.41 18.12
CA VAL A 24 -8.62 6.12 18.63
C VAL A 24 -8.11 7.24 19.54
N ARG A 25 -8.48 8.49 19.24
CA ARG A 25 -8.11 9.65 20.07
C ARG A 25 -8.85 9.67 21.41
N ARG A 26 -10.15 9.36 21.41
CA ARG A 26 -11.02 9.50 22.60
C ARG A 26 -11.10 8.26 23.48
N THR A 27 -10.80 7.07 22.96
CA THR A 27 -11.16 5.82 23.66
C THR A 27 -9.93 5.09 24.20
N ARG A 28 -9.84 4.92 25.53
CA ARG A 28 -8.78 4.11 26.17
C ARG A 28 -8.79 2.63 25.75
N ALA A 29 -9.93 2.14 25.25
CA ALA A 29 -10.10 0.78 24.73
C ALA A 29 -9.20 0.48 23.52
N ALA A 30 -8.75 1.49 22.77
CA ALA A 30 -7.83 1.31 21.65
C ALA A 30 -6.53 0.60 22.07
N GLY A 31 -6.02 0.88 23.29
CA GLY A 31 -4.82 0.24 23.81
C GLY A 31 -5.01 -1.22 24.27
N ALA A 32 -6.26 -1.68 24.42
CA ALA A 32 -6.58 -3.07 24.76
C ALA A 32 -6.80 -3.95 23.53
N VAL A 33 -6.87 -3.35 22.34
CA VAL A 33 -7.00 -4.07 21.07
C VAL A 33 -5.75 -4.92 20.87
N THR A 34 -5.97 -6.18 20.49
CA THR A 34 -4.89 -7.14 20.20
C THR A 34 -4.72 -7.44 18.72
N LYS A 35 -5.70 -7.06 17.89
CA LYS A 35 -5.68 -7.13 16.43
C LYS A 35 -6.52 -5.99 15.86
N PHE A 36 -5.96 -5.23 14.92
CA PHE A 36 -6.64 -4.11 14.29
C PHE A 36 -6.57 -4.24 12.77
N VAL A 37 -7.72 -4.34 12.12
CA VAL A 37 -7.81 -4.35 10.66
C VAL A 37 -8.52 -3.07 10.25
N LEU A 38 -7.86 -2.28 9.42
CA LEU A 38 -8.31 -0.97 8.99
C LEU A 38 -8.37 -0.95 7.47
N THR A 39 -9.56 -0.74 6.92
CA THR A 39 -9.71 -0.28 5.54
C THR A 39 -9.97 1.21 5.57
N ALA A 40 -9.02 1.99 5.04
CA ALA A 40 -9.08 3.44 5.00
C ALA A 40 -8.97 3.95 3.57
N CYS A 41 -9.76 4.97 3.25
CA CYS A 41 -9.59 5.77 2.06
C CYS A 41 -9.06 7.13 2.50
N ALA A 42 -8.01 7.61 1.84
CA ALA A 42 -7.47 8.95 2.04
C ALA A 42 -7.50 9.67 0.68
N ALA A 43 -8.45 10.57 0.53
CA ALA A 43 -8.61 11.46 -0.63
C ALA A 43 -7.89 12.80 -0.42
N THR A 44 -7.61 13.19 0.83
CA THR A 44 -6.94 14.46 1.17
C THR A 44 -5.67 14.26 2.01
N TRP A 45 -4.83 15.28 2.06
CA TRP A 45 -3.65 15.30 2.93
C TRP A 45 -3.98 15.31 4.43
N GLU A 46 -5.11 15.91 4.80
CA GLU A 46 -5.60 15.89 6.18
C GLU A 46 -5.95 14.46 6.59
N GLU A 47 -6.61 13.70 5.72
CA GLU A 47 -6.93 12.28 5.94
C GLU A 47 -5.66 11.41 6.04
N VAL A 48 -4.58 11.76 5.32
CA VAL A 48 -3.27 11.12 5.47
C VAL A 48 -2.66 11.40 6.85
N ASP A 49 -2.78 12.63 7.36
CA ASP A 49 -2.31 12.99 8.69
C ASP A 49 -3.08 12.26 9.79
N GLU A 50 -4.42 12.25 9.68
CA GLU A 50 -5.30 11.51 10.58
C GLU A 50 -4.93 10.02 10.63
N LEU A 51 -4.71 9.41 9.45
CA LEU A 51 -4.24 8.04 9.37
C LEU A 51 -2.90 7.86 10.06
N GLY A 52 -1.95 8.78 9.85
CA GLY A 52 -0.65 8.72 10.53
C GLY A 52 -0.77 8.77 12.05
N GLU A 53 -1.67 9.59 12.58
CA GLU A 53 -1.96 9.62 14.02
C GLU A 53 -2.59 8.31 14.51
N VAL A 54 -3.52 7.72 13.75
CA VAL A 54 -4.08 6.39 14.06
C VAL A 54 -2.98 5.34 14.12
N LEU A 55 -2.08 5.28 13.14
CA LEU A 55 -0.97 4.33 13.11
C LEU A 55 -0.05 4.47 14.32
N VAL A 56 0.27 5.71 14.71
CA VAL A 56 1.12 6.00 15.87
C VAL A 56 0.42 5.63 17.17
N ARG A 57 -0.87 5.93 17.31
CA ARG A 57 -1.65 5.59 18.52
C ARG A 57 -1.81 4.09 18.69
N MET A 58 -1.96 3.36 17.60
CA MET A 58 -2.10 1.91 17.62
C MET A 58 -0.77 1.17 17.82
N ARG A 59 0.37 1.85 17.94
CA ARG A 59 1.69 1.22 18.14
C ARG A 59 1.82 0.35 19.40
N SER A 60 0.96 0.52 20.40
CA SER A 60 0.94 -0.28 21.63
C SER A 60 0.14 -1.57 21.50
N THR A 61 -0.60 -1.75 20.40
CA THR A 61 -1.41 -2.93 20.10
C THR A 61 -0.49 -4.16 20.00
N ARG A 62 -0.78 -5.21 20.76
CA ARG A 62 0.17 -6.33 20.89
C ARG A 62 0.37 -7.12 19.60
N ARG A 63 -0.59 -7.18 18.66
CA ARG A 63 -0.41 -7.91 17.39
C ARG A 63 -1.22 -7.31 16.23
N LEU A 64 -0.61 -7.40 15.04
CA LEU A 64 -1.20 -7.32 13.70
C LEU A 64 -2.10 -6.10 13.45
N LEU A 65 -1.50 -5.06 12.86
CA LEU A 65 -2.21 -4.07 12.07
C LEU A 65 -2.16 -4.46 10.58
N VAL A 66 -3.32 -4.51 9.94
CA VAL A 66 -3.48 -4.59 8.47
C VAL A 66 -4.15 -3.30 8.02
N VAL A 67 -3.49 -2.55 7.13
CA VAL A 67 -4.04 -1.32 6.55
C VAL A 67 -4.29 -1.55 5.07
N LEU A 68 -5.53 -1.41 4.64
CA LEU A 68 -5.88 -1.26 3.23
C LEU A 68 -6.02 0.23 2.93
N LEU A 69 -5.09 0.82 2.18
CA LEU A 69 -5.12 2.23 1.81
C LEU A 69 -5.59 2.39 0.36
N LEU A 70 -6.61 3.22 0.18
CA LEU A 70 -7.07 3.72 -1.11
C LEU A 70 -6.71 5.21 -1.19
N ILE A 71 -5.84 5.61 -2.13
CA ILE A 71 -5.60 7.03 -2.41
C ILE A 71 -6.33 7.39 -3.69
N THR A 72 -7.36 8.24 -3.58
CA THR A 72 -8.25 8.59 -4.69
C THR A 72 -8.00 10.04 -5.13
N ASP A 73 -7.56 10.19 -6.37
CA ASP A 73 -7.80 11.31 -7.29
C ASP A 73 -7.17 12.71 -7.08
N ASN A 74 -6.25 12.94 -6.12
CA ASN A 74 -5.55 14.25 -6.00
C ASN A 74 -4.01 14.15 -6.02
N LEU A 75 -3.48 13.45 -7.02
CA LEU A 75 -2.03 13.20 -7.18
C LEU A 75 -1.18 14.43 -7.46
N ASP A 76 -1.75 15.49 -8.01
CA ASP A 76 -1.04 16.77 -8.17
C ASP A 76 -0.53 17.26 -6.80
N GLN A 77 -1.28 16.99 -5.73
CA GLN A 77 -0.85 17.35 -4.38
C GLN A 77 0.17 16.36 -3.79
N VAL A 78 0.13 15.07 -4.18
CA VAL A 78 1.11 14.05 -3.75
C VAL A 78 2.52 14.38 -4.23
N GLN A 79 2.63 14.92 -5.44
CA GLN A 79 3.91 15.37 -6.01
C GLN A 79 4.35 16.76 -5.53
N GLN A 80 3.40 17.63 -5.15
CA GLN A 80 3.67 19.01 -4.72
C GLN A 80 3.97 19.16 -3.21
N SER A 81 3.88 18.11 -2.40
CA SER A 81 4.15 18.23 -0.97
C SER A 81 5.65 18.27 -0.66
N ASP A 82 6.05 19.21 0.20
CA ASP A 82 7.41 19.31 0.78
C ASP A 82 7.86 18.04 1.53
N ARG A 83 6.95 17.10 1.81
CA ARG A 83 7.24 15.85 2.53
C ARG A 83 6.68 14.62 1.81
N PRO A 84 7.48 13.54 1.66
CA PRO A 84 7.00 12.29 1.08
C PRO A 84 5.79 11.70 1.83
N LEU A 85 4.83 11.14 1.08
CA LEU A 85 3.60 10.51 1.57
C LEU A 85 3.80 9.65 2.84
N TRP A 86 4.75 8.71 2.80
CA TRP A 86 4.99 7.75 3.89
C TRP A 86 5.57 8.38 5.15
N THR A 87 6.34 9.45 4.98
CA THR A 87 6.87 10.25 6.09
C THR A 87 5.74 10.97 6.80
N ARG A 88 4.81 11.56 6.03
CA ARG A 88 3.63 12.24 6.58
C ARG A 88 2.71 11.29 7.33
N MET A 89 2.47 10.11 6.76
CA MET A 89 1.72 9.03 7.40
C MET A 89 2.45 8.41 8.62
N ASN A 90 3.66 8.86 8.95
CA ASN A 90 4.46 8.32 10.06
C ASN A 90 4.62 6.78 10.00
N LEU A 91 4.70 6.21 8.79
CA LEU A 91 4.70 4.75 8.58
C LEU A 91 5.80 4.05 9.41
N SER A 92 6.99 4.65 9.43
CA SER A 92 8.15 4.15 10.17
C SER A 92 7.95 4.10 11.69
N ARG A 93 6.98 4.84 12.23
CA ARG A 93 6.65 4.86 13.66
C ARG A 93 5.61 3.81 14.06
N CYS A 94 5.07 3.05 13.11
CA CYS A 94 4.07 2.01 13.36
C CYS A 94 4.72 0.64 13.55
N SER A 95 5.26 0.37 14.75
CA SER A 95 6.02 -0.85 15.08
C SER A 95 5.20 -2.15 15.16
N VAL A 96 3.90 -2.11 14.83
CA VAL A 96 2.97 -3.24 14.93
C VAL A 96 2.35 -3.61 13.59
N LEU A 97 2.60 -2.80 12.56
CA LEU A 97 2.14 -3.03 11.20
C LEU A 97 2.87 -4.23 10.62
N LYS A 98 2.14 -5.28 10.25
CA LYS A 98 2.73 -6.45 9.58
C LYS A 98 2.39 -6.50 8.10
N ASN A 99 1.19 -6.08 7.73
CA ASN A 99 0.72 -6.09 6.35
C ASN A 99 0.24 -4.69 5.97
N LEU A 100 0.74 -4.18 4.85
CA LEU A 100 0.26 -2.96 4.22
C LEU A 100 -0.27 -3.33 2.84
N ASN A 101 -1.56 -3.15 2.64
CA ASN A 101 -2.24 -3.38 1.39
C ASN A 101 -2.57 -2.02 0.78
N LEU A 102 -2.11 -1.77 -0.44
CA LEU A 102 -2.30 -0.51 -1.12
C LEU A 102 -3.04 -0.79 -2.43
N THR A 103 -4.18 -0.15 -2.64
CA THR A 103 -4.97 -0.37 -3.86
C THR A 103 -4.98 0.90 -4.69
N ILE A 104 -4.48 0.79 -5.92
CA ILE A 104 -4.55 1.83 -6.95
C ILE A 104 -5.92 1.68 -7.63
N TYR A 105 -6.88 2.46 -7.14
CA TYR A 105 -8.25 2.54 -7.65
C TYR A 105 -8.45 3.88 -8.38
N ILE A 106 -7.81 4.05 -9.53
CA ILE A 106 -7.92 5.28 -10.34
C ILE A 106 -8.54 4.96 -11.70
N LYS A 107 -9.49 5.81 -12.13
CA LYS A 107 -10.18 5.66 -13.42
C LYS A 107 -9.34 6.16 -14.60
N ASP A 108 -8.39 7.05 -14.34
CA ASP A 108 -7.48 7.59 -15.34
C ASP A 108 -6.16 6.79 -15.35
N PRO A 109 -5.89 6.03 -16.43
CA PRO A 109 -4.69 5.21 -16.52
C PRO A 109 -3.36 5.99 -16.50
N ALA A 110 -3.35 7.31 -16.75
CA ALA A 110 -2.14 8.14 -16.73
C ALA A 110 -1.48 8.19 -15.34
N TYR A 111 -2.27 8.02 -14.29
CA TYR A 111 -1.85 8.16 -12.89
C TYR A 111 -1.39 6.85 -12.23
N ILE A 112 -1.61 5.71 -12.88
CA ILE A 112 -1.29 4.40 -12.33
C ILE A 112 0.21 4.26 -12.05
N LEU A 113 1.06 4.69 -12.98
CA LEU A 113 2.52 4.58 -12.82
C LEU A 113 3.10 5.52 -11.74
N PRO A 114 2.74 6.82 -11.70
CA PRO A 114 3.10 7.68 -10.58
C PRO A 114 2.69 7.12 -9.21
N LEU A 115 1.47 6.58 -9.10
CA LEU A 115 1.00 5.96 -7.86
C LEU A 115 1.79 4.71 -7.50
N LEU A 116 2.07 3.85 -8.47
CA LEU A 116 2.89 2.65 -8.24
C LEU A 116 4.27 3.04 -7.72
N ALA A 117 4.92 4.05 -8.32
CA ALA A 117 6.21 4.54 -7.86
C ALA A 117 6.14 5.12 -6.44
N ALA A 118 5.08 5.89 -6.12
CA ALA A 118 4.85 6.39 -4.78
C ALA A 118 4.65 5.23 -3.78
N TYR A 119 3.90 4.19 -4.15
CA TYR A 119 3.61 3.03 -3.31
C TYR A 119 4.85 2.18 -3.05
N LEU A 120 5.69 1.98 -4.06
CA LEU A 120 6.97 1.30 -3.90
C LEU A 120 7.89 2.04 -2.93
N ALA A 121 7.84 3.37 -2.87
CA ALA A 121 8.64 4.16 -1.93
C ALA A 121 8.31 3.89 -0.44
N ALA A 122 7.20 3.18 -0.15
CA ALA A 122 6.89 2.73 1.20
C ALA A 122 8.00 1.86 1.80
N VAL A 123 8.78 1.14 0.97
CA VAL A 123 9.92 0.32 1.42
C VAL A 123 10.97 1.13 2.17
N MET A 124 11.14 2.42 1.83
CA MET A 124 12.09 3.31 2.50
C MET A 124 11.62 3.75 3.89
N SER A 125 10.31 3.67 4.14
CA SER A 125 9.67 4.05 5.40
C SER A 125 9.09 2.86 6.15
N ALA A 126 9.38 1.64 5.70
CA ALA A 126 8.84 0.42 6.27
C ALA A 126 9.32 0.24 7.72
N PRO A 127 8.41 0.07 8.70
CA PRO A 127 8.81 -0.27 10.05
C PRO A 127 9.37 -1.70 10.09
N SER A 128 10.23 -2.00 11.07
CA SER A 128 10.86 -3.33 11.23
C SER A 128 9.87 -4.48 11.49
N SER A 129 8.61 -4.17 11.78
CA SER A 129 7.52 -5.12 11.93
C SER A 129 6.84 -5.48 10.61
N LEU A 130 7.00 -4.67 9.56
CA LEU A 130 6.34 -4.90 8.28
C LEU A 130 6.92 -6.18 7.65
N ARG A 131 6.03 -7.05 7.18
CA ARG A 131 6.36 -8.35 6.57
C ARG A 131 5.88 -8.41 5.14
N THR A 132 4.75 -7.78 4.85
CA THR A 132 4.18 -7.81 3.51
C THR A 132 3.70 -6.42 3.10
N LEU A 133 4.12 -5.98 1.92
CA LEU A 133 3.54 -4.86 1.18
C LEU A 133 2.87 -5.43 -0.06
N ASN A 134 1.56 -5.35 -0.12
CA ASN A 134 0.79 -5.72 -1.32
C ASN A 134 0.35 -4.45 -2.03
N ILE A 135 0.60 -4.37 -3.33
CA ILE A 135 0.17 -3.27 -4.19
C ILE A 135 -0.77 -3.87 -5.25
N PHE A 136 -2.05 -3.53 -5.14
CA PHE A 136 -3.10 -4.00 -6.04
C PHE A 136 -3.46 -2.93 -7.06
N LEU A 137 -3.40 -3.27 -8.33
CA LEU A 137 -3.84 -2.42 -9.43
C LEU A 137 -5.17 -2.94 -9.94
N VAL A 138 -6.17 -2.07 -10.09
CA VAL A 138 -7.49 -2.46 -10.64
C VAL A 138 -7.62 -2.23 -12.16
N ALA A 139 -6.60 -1.63 -12.76
CA ALA A 139 -6.53 -1.32 -14.18
C ALA A 139 -5.07 -1.40 -14.67
N LEU A 140 -4.89 -1.63 -15.97
CA LEU A 140 -3.60 -1.52 -16.61
C LEU A 140 -3.25 -0.04 -16.83
N PRO A 141 -1.96 0.35 -16.71
CA PRO A 141 -1.51 1.66 -17.18
C PRO A 141 -1.80 1.81 -18.68
N GLN A 142 -2.13 3.03 -19.14
CA GLN A 142 -2.40 3.26 -20.56
C GLN A 142 -1.18 2.85 -21.40
N SER A 143 -1.43 2.04 -22.44
CA SER A 143 -0.51 1.66 -23.53
C SER A 143 0.96 2.03 -23.29
N TYR A 144 1.64 1.25 -22.45
CA TYR A 144 3.08 1.11 -22.55
C TYR A 144 3.33 -0.07 -23.48
N ASP A 145 3.33 0.18 -24.79
CA ASP A 145 3.90 -0.76 -25.75
C ASP A 145 5.43 -0.62 -25.69
N PRO A 146 6.16 -1.59 -25.12
CA PRO A 146 7.60 -1.64 -25.29
C PRO A 146 7.86 -1.88 -26.79
N PRO A 147 8.70 -1.07 -27.45
CA PRO A 147 9.91 -0.47 -26.88
C PRO A 147 9.89 1.06 -26.69
N PHE A 148 8.75 1.75 -26.76
CA PHE A 148 8.71 3.22 -26.92
C PHE A 148 8.77 4.05 -25.62
N ALA A 149 9.10 3.46 -24.48
CA ALA A 149 9.30 4.25 -23.26
C ALA A 149 10.48 5.22 -23.46
N PRO A 150 10.28 6.55 -23.34
CA PRO A 150 11.37 7.52 -23.45
C PRO A 150 12.50 7.21 -22.45
N ASP A 151 13.74 7.58 -22.76
CA ASP A 151 14.90 7.28 -21.90
C ASP A 151 14.73 7.79 -20.46
N PHE A 152 14.05 8.92 -20.26
CA PHE A 152 13.75 9.44 -18.92
C PHE A 152 12.85 8.50 -18.10
N MET A 153 11.91 7.79 -18.74
CA MET A 153 11.05 6.81 -18.06
C MET A 153 11.84 5.56 -17.68
N ARG A 154 12.81 5.15 -18.50
CA ARG A 154 13.69 4.03 -18.17
C ARG A 154 14.52 4.36 -16.93
N ALA A 155 15.21 5.50 -16.94
CA ALA A 155 16.02 5.95 -15.80
C ALA A 155 15.18 6.10 -14.52
N PHE A 156 13.95 6.63 -14.65
CA PHE A 156 13.00 6.73 -13.54
C PHE A 156 12.69 5.37 -12.90
N TRP A 157 12.41 4.34 -13.72
CA TRP A 157 12.10 3.01 -13.20
C TRP A 157 13.33 2.25 -12.71
N GLU A 158 14.49 2.43 -13.34
CA GLU A 158 15.77 1.91 -12.84
C GLU A 158 16.06 2.41 -11.43
N GLU A 159 15.86 3.70 -11.16
CA GLU A 159 16.03 4.28 -9.82
C GLU A 159 15.07 3.64 -8.79
N ARG A 160 13.81 3.36 -9.19
CA ARG A 160 12.82 2.70 -8.33
C ARG A 160 13.14 1.23 -8.09
N ASP A 161 13.66 0.54 -9.10
CA ASP A 161 14.10 -0.85 -8.99
C ASP A 161 15.29 -0.97 -8.01
N GLU A 162 16.29 -0.11 -8.17
CA GLU A 162 17.42 -0.02 -7.23
C GLU A 162 16.97 0.32 -5.81
N MET A 163 16.03 1.26 -5.67
CA MET A 163 15.46 1.64 -4.38
C MET A 163 14.84 0.43 -3.68
N VAL A 164 14.02 -0.35 -4.38
CA VAL A 164 13.40 -1.56 -3.80
C VAL A 164 14.46 -2.58 -3.41
N VAL A 165 15.44 -2.85 -4.27
CA VAL A 165 16.55 -3.77 -3.97
C VAL A 165 17.33 -3.34 -2.72
N LYS A 166 17.63 -2.05 -2.62
CA LYS A 166 18.49 -1.49 -1.56
C LYS A 166 17.76 -1.32 -0.23
N HIS A 167 16.51 -0.89 -0.25
CA HIS A 167 15.78 -0.47 0.94
C HIS A 167 14.76 -1.48 1.44
N CYS A 168 14.32 -2.44 0.62
CA CYS A 168 13.39 -3.48 1.07
C CYS A 168 14.05 -4.32 2.19
N PRO A 169 13.47 -4.34 3.41
CA PRO A 169 13.97 -5.18 4.48
C PRO A 169 13.99 -6.66 4.08
N ARG A 170 15.01 -7.41 4.51
CA ARG A 170 15.19 -8.81 4.09
C ARG A 170 14.05 -9.76 4.48
N HIS A 171 13.35 -9.43 5.56
CA HIS A 171 12.23 -10.19 6.10
C HIS A 171 10.87 -9.73 5.52
N MET A 172 10.89 -8.74 4.62
CA MET A 172 9.71 -8.16 4.02
C MET A 172 9.60 -8.63 2.57
N MET A 173 8.36 -8.82 2.12
CA MET A 173 7.99 -9.20 0.77
C MET A 173 7.15 -8.08 0.14
N VAL A 174 7.46 -7.74 -1.11
CA VAL A 174 6.67 -6.80 -1.92
C VAL A 174 5.95 -7.58 -3.00
N ASN A 175 4.62 -7.46 -3.06
CA ASN A 175 3.78 -8.09 -4.07
C ASN A 175 3.10 -7.00 -4.90
N VAL A 176 3.06 -7.20 -6.21
CA VAL A 176 2.40 -6.30 -7.16
C VAL A 176 1.45 -7.13 -8.00
N ASP A 177 0.15 -6.89 -7.84
CA ASP A 177 -0.90 -7.72 -8.42
C ASP A 177 -1.90 -6.90 -9.23
N LEU A 178 -2.39 -7.48 -10.32
CA LEU A 178 -3.49 -6.95 -11.12
C LEU A 178 -4.76 -7.69 -10.70
N VAL A 179 -5.70 -6.95 -10.11
CA VAL A 179 -6.95 -7.50 -9.55
C VAL A 179 -8.15 -6.96 -10.33
N PRO A 180 -9.26 -7.70 -10.39
CA PRO A 180 -10.47 -7.22 -11.03
C PRO A 180 -11.02 -5.98 -10.29
N MET A 181 -11.62 -5.06 -11.05
CA MET A 181 -12.29 -3.89 -10.48
C MET A 181 -13.49 -4.36 -9.61
N PRO A 182 -13.59 -3.99 -8.32
CA PRO A 182 -14.62 -4.53 -7.41
C PRO A 182 -16.07 -4.35 -7.86
N ALA A 183 -16.35 -3.31 -8.65
CA ALA A 183 -17.69 -3.00 -9.19
C ALA A 183 -17.94 -3.63 -10.57
N SER A 184 -16.95 -4.33 -11.14
CA SER A 184 -17.04 -5.00 -12.44
C SER A 184 -17.13 -6.50 -12.25
N SER A 185 -18.06 -7.14 -12.96
CA SER A 185 -18.05 -8.60 -13.11
C SER A 185 -16.96 -9.08 -14.07
N ALA A 186 -16.31 -8.17 -14.81
CA ALA A 186 -15.23 -8.51 -15.71
C ALA A 186 -13.99 -8.91 -14.91
N GLN A 187 -13.55 -10.16 -15.14
CA GLN A 187 -12.27 -10.64 -14.62
C GLN A 187 -11.13 -10.11 -15.49
N THR A 188 -10.00 -9.82 -14.85
CA THR A 188 -8.74 -9.58 -15.57
C THR A 188 -8.39 -10.81 -16.39
N THR A 189 -8.30 -10.64 -17.70
CA THR A 189 -8.00 -11.72 -18.65
C THR A 189 -6.55 -12.20 -18.51
N GLU A 190 -6.28 -13.43 -18.94
CA GLU A 190 -4.91 -13.98 -18.94
C GLU A 190 -3.97 -13.17 -19.84
N ALA A 191 -4.49 -12.60 -20.94
CA ALA A 191 -3.73 -11.71 -21.81
C ALA A 191 -3.29 -10.42 -21.06
N GLU A 192 -4.21 -9.79 -20.33
CA GLU A 192 -3.90 -8.60 -19.52
C GLU A 192 -2.90 -8.92 -18.40
N ARG A 193 -3.07 -10.07 -17.74
CA ARG A 193 -2.09 -10.59 -16.76
C ARG A 193 -0.72 -10.80 -17.38
N GLY A 194 -0.64 -11.39 -18.57
CA GLY A 194 0.61 -11.61 -19.30
C GLY A 194 1.31 -10.30 -19.69
N VAL A 195 0.56 -9.32 -20.19
CA VAL A 195 1.05 -7.97 -20.50
C VAL A 195 1.58 -7.30 -19.23
N PHE A 196 0.81 -7.33 -18.14
CA PHE A 196 1.20 -6.74 -16.87
C PHE A 196 2.47 -7.35 -16.29
N LYS A 197 2.53 -8.69 -16.25
CA LYS A 197 3.69 -9.42 -15.75
C LYS A 197 4.93 -9.06 -16.55
N THR A 198 4.81 -9.04 -17.88
CA THR A 198 5.92 -8.68 -18.77
C THR A 198 6.37 -7.24 -18.52
N PHE A 199 5.42 -6.31 -18.38
CA PHE A 199 5.68 -4.92 -18.08
C PHE A 199 6.49 -4.75 -16.80
N ILE A 200 6.03 -5.31 -15.67
CA ILE A 200 6.74 -5.18 -14.40
C ILE A 200 8.09 -5.91 -14.44
N THR A 201 8.12 -7.17 -14.89
CA THR A 201 9.31 -8.03 -14.77
C THR A 201 10.41 -7.72 -15.78
N LYS A 202 10.10 -7.11 -16.93
CA LYS A 202 11.10 -6.78 -17.96
C LYS A 202 11.41 -5.29 -18.06
N HIS A 203 10.45 -4.42 -17.74
CA HIS A 203 10.56 -2.99 -18.07
C HIS A 203 10.61 -2.08 -16.85
N CYS A 204 9.94 -2.42 -15.76
CA CYS A 204 9.91 -1.55 -14.57
C CYS A 204 10.85 -1.99 -13.46
N LEU A 205 10.79 -3.26 -13.03
CA LEU A 205 11.43 -3.73 -11.79
C LEU A 205 12.20 -5.06 -11.98
N PRO A 206 13.00 -5.22 -13.05
CA PRO A 206 13.64 -6.50 -13.37
C PRO A 206 14.59 -7.01 -12.29
N MET A 207 15.36 -6.14 -11.63
CA MET A 207 16.31 -6.54 -10.59
C MET A 207 15.61 -6.96 -9.30
N SER A 208 14.61 -6.21 -8.87
CA SER A 208 13.80 -6.53 -7.69
C SER A 208 13.13 -7.88 -7.83
N VAL A 209 12.61 -8.20 -9.01
CA VAL A 209 12.04 -9.51 -9.33
C VAL A 209 13.12 -10.59 -9.31
N LYS A 210 14.23 -10.38 -10.03
CA LYS A 210 15.33 -11.36 -10.12
C LYS A 210 15.95 -11.69 -8.76
N GLN A 211 16.00 -10.73 -7.84
CA GLN A 211 16.51 -10.92 -6.48
C GLN A 211 15.47 -11.45 -5.49
N GLY A 212 14.24 -11.73 -5.93
CA GLY A 212 13.15 -12.19 -5.07
C GLY A 212 12.69 -11.16 -4.04
N ARG A 213 12.96 -9.86 -4.28
CA ARG A 213 12.48 -8.74 -3.47
C ARG A 213 11.05 -8.36 -3.81
N LEU A 214 10.66 -8.60 -5.07
CA LEU A 214 9.35 -8.28 -5.60
C LEU A 214 8.75 -9.48 -6.33
N ARG A 215 7.49 -9.78 -6.06
CA ARG A 215 6.68 -10.81 -6.72
C ARG A 215 5.57 -10.14 -7.53
N VAL A 216 5.21 -10.77 -8.65
CA VAL A 216 4.24 -10.22 -9.61
C VAL A 216 3.23 -11.29 -9.96
N LEU A 217 1.94 -11.03 -9.68
CA LEU A 217 0.86 -11.99 -9.93
C LEU A 217 1.11 -13.35 -9.27
N GLU A 218 1.54 -13.37 -8.01
CA GLU A 218 1.53 -14.60 -7.23
C GLU A 218 0.20 -14.72 -6.51
N ASP A 219 -0.42 -15.90 -6.61
CA ASP A 219 -1.73 -16.16 -6.02
C ASP A 219 -1.71 -15.74 -4.54
N SER A 220 -2.64 -14.86 -4.17
CA SER A 220 -2.93 -14.53 -2.76
C SER A 220 -3.47 -15.74 -1.97
N GLU A 221 -3.45 -16.94 -2.56
CA GLU A 221 -3.80 -18.23 -1.95
C GLU A 221 -2.63 -18.78 -1.10
N THR A 222 -2.17 -18.05 -0.09
CA THR A 222 -1.46 -18.66 1.06
C THR A 222 -1.50 -17.74 2.28
N ILE A 223 -2.71 -17.30 2.67
CA ILE A 223 -2.96 -16.93 4.06
C ILE A 223 -4.28 -17.59 4.47
N GLY A 224 -4.21 -18.90 4.72
CA GLY A 224 -5.18 -19.64 5.52
C GLY A 224 -4.90 -19.46 7.01
#